data_AF-A0A352K0U7-F1
#
_entry.id   AF-A0A352K0U7-F1
#
_cell.length_a   1.000
_cell.length_b   1.000
_cell.length_c   1.000
_cell.angle_alpha   90.00
_cell.angle_beta   90.00
_cell.angle_gamma   90.00
#
_symmetry.space_group_name_H-M   'P 1'
#
loop_
_entity.id
_entity.type
_entity.pdbx_description
1 polymer ?
#
loop_
_entity_poly.entity_id
_entity_poly.type
_entity_poly.pdbx_seq_one_letter_code
_entity_poly.pdbx_strand_id
1 'polypeptide(L)'
;ITTGTIWQRKYSQTLPLATNNAVQAAAAAVFHGTVMWFLESPAINLTLSFGLAMGWLVIAVSFGAFSILMYLINHHSASQTSALFFLVPPVAALIGWLLLNEGLTTIDLLGFAVASGGVYLATRPSVSIADER
;
A
#
# COMPACT_ATOMS: atom_id res chain seq x y z
N ILE A 1 14.21 -8.18 1.59
CA ILE A 1 12.93 -8.22 2.37
C ILE A 1 13.01 -9.24 3.49
N THR A 2 13.26 -10.53 3.21
CA THR A 2 13.26 -11.64 4.19
C THR A 2 14.05 -11.38 5.48
N THR A 3 15.34 -10.98 5.41
CA THR A 3 16.17 -10.75 6.61
C THR A 3 15.66 -9.59 7.48
N GLY A 4 15.27 -8.47 6.86
CA GLY A 4 14.75 -7.30 7.57
C GLY A 4 13.42 -7.59 8.26
N THR A 5 12.53 -8.35 7.61
CA THR A 5 11.24 -8.75 8.19
C THR A 5 11.42 -9.72 9.36
N ILE A 6 12.38 -10.65 9.28
CA ILE A 6 12.70 -11.54 10.42
C ILE A 6 13.26 -10.73 11.60
N TRP A 7 14.16 -9.78 11.34
CA TRP A 7 14.73 -8.93 12.38
C TRP A 7 13.67 -8.06 13.05
N GLN A 8 12.82 -7.40 12.25
CA GLN A 8 11.68 -6.62 12.74
C GLN A 8 10.71 -7.47 13.55
N ARG A 9 10.37 -8.68 13.08
CA ARG A 9 9.52 -9.62 13.82
C ARG A 9 10.20 -10.15 15.09
N LYS A 10 11.53 -10.12 15.21
CA LYS A 10 12.20 -10.56 16.43
C LYS A 10 12.26 -9.46 17.51
N TYR A 11 12.43 -8.20 17.11
CA TYR A 11 12.75 -7.11 18.04
C TYR A 11 11.71 -5.98 18.12
N SER A 12 10.72 -5.92 17.22
CA SER A 12 9.78 -4.79 17.11
C SER A 12 8.31 -5.17 17.23
N GLN A 13 7.98 -6.37 17.74
CA GLN A 13 6.57 -6.84 17.84
C GLN A 13 5.72 -6.02 18.81
N THR A 14 6.34 -5.34 19.79
CA THR A 14 5.63 -4.63 20.86
C THR A 14 5.36 -3.15 20.55
N LEU A 15 5.91 -2.62 19.45
CA LEU A 15 5.72 -1.22 19.09
C LEU A 15 4.42 -1.01 18.31
N PRO A 16 3.69 0.09 18.56
CA PRO A 16 2.57 0.48 17.71
C PRO A 16 2.99 0.57 16.23
N LEU A 17 2.11 0.15 15.33
CA LEU A 17 2.38 0.11 13.88
C LEU A 17 2.81 1.48 13.33
N ALA A 18 2.21 2.56 13.82
CA ALA A 18 2.57 3.93 13.44
C ALA A 18 4.01 4.29 13.83
N THR A 19 4.44 3.92 15.03
CA THR A 19 5.81 4.15 15.51
C THR A 19 6.82 3.35 14.68
N ASN A 20 6.50 2.09 14.38
CA ASN A 20 7.34 1.23 13.55
C ASN A 20 7.48 1.79 12.12
N ASN A 21 6.39 2.30 11.55
CA ASN A 21 6.40 2.96 10.24
C ASN A 21 7.25 4.25 10.27
N ALA A 22 7.12 5.09 11.30
CA ALA A 22 7.89 6.31 11.44
C ALA A 22 9.41 6.05 11.52
N VAL A 23 9.83 5.04 12.29
CA VAL A 23 11.24 4.65 12.39
C VAL A 23 11.76 4.11 11.05
N GLN A 24 10.98 3.28 10.36
CA GLN A 24 11.36 2.78 9.03
C GLN A 24 11.48 3.91 8.00
N ALA A 25 10.54 4.86 8.00
CA ALA A 25 10.58 6.02 7.11
C ALA A 25 11.79 6.91 7.39
N ALA A 26 12.12 7.16 8.67
CA ALA A 26 13.31 7.92 9.05
C ALA A 26 14.60 7.21 8.64
N ALA A 27 14.72 5.90 8.91
CA ALA A 27 15.87 5.10 8.51
C ALA A 27 16.02 5.06 6.97
N ALA A 28 14.91 4.92 6.25
CA ALA A 28 14.91 4.98 4.80
C ALA A 28 15.33 6.36 4.28
N ALA A 29 14.87 7.45 4.90
CA ALA A 29 15.26 8.81 4.52
C ALA A 29 16.78 9.04 4.71
N VAL A 30 17.34 8.61 5.84
CA VAL A 30 18.79 8.70 6.10
C VAL A 30 19.57 7.86 5.10
N PHE A 31 19.14 6.62 4.85
CA PHE A 31 19.79 5.73 3.89
C PHE A 31 19.79 6.32 2.48
N HIS A 32 18.61 6.71 1.98
CA HIS A 32 18.49 7.27 0.62
C HIS A 32 19.20 8.62 0.50
N GLY A 33 19.16 9.46 1.54
CA GLY A 33 19.91 10.72 1.56
C GLY A 33 21.42 10.49 1.49
N THR A 34 21.92 9.46 2.18
CA THR A 34 23.33 9.07 2.11
C THR A 34 23.69 8.55 0.72
N VAL A 35 22.90 7.63 0.15
CA VAL A 35 23.13 7.09 -1.19
C VAL A 35 23.11 8.20 -2.25
N MET A 36 22.12 9.10 -2.19
CA MET A 36 22.01 10.24 -3.09
C MET A 36 23.26 11.11 -3.05
N TRP A 37 23.79 11.40 -1.85
CA TRP A 37 25.00 12.22 -1.68
C TRP A 37 26.23 11.65 -2.39
N PHE A 38 26.34 10.33 -2.50
CA PHE A 38 27.48 9.67 -3.16
C PHE A 38 27.29 9.45 -4.66
N LEU A 39 26.04 9.32 -5.14
CA LEU A 39 25.76 8.91 -6.51
C LEU A 39 25.33 10.04 -7.43
N GLU A 40 24.68 11.07 -6.89
CA GLU A 40 24.03 12.12 -7.68
C GLU A 40 24.45 13.50 -7.20
N SER A 41 24.36 14.49 -8.08
CA SER A 41 24.45 15.91 -7.70
C SER A 41 23.04 16.42 -7.37
N PRO A 42 22.66 16.59 -6.09
CA PRO A 42 21.31 16.99 -5.74
C PRO A 42 20.94 18.35 -6.35
N ALA A 43 19.98 18.33 -7.26
CA ALA A 43 19.38 19.52 -7.85
C ALA A 43 17.85 19.42 -7.72
N ILE A 44 17.27 20.22 -6.83
CA ILE A 44 15.82 20.29 -6.64
C ILE A 44 15.34 21.66 -7.11
N ASN A 45 14.41 21.66 -8.07
CA ASN A 45 13.71 22.86 -8.48
C ASN A 45 12.43 22.99 -7.65
N LEU A 46 12.45 23.89 -6.66
CA LEU A 46 11.29 24.15 -5.80
C LEU A 46 10.24 24.96 -6.57
N THR A 47 9.38 24.24 -7.28
CA THR A 47 8.24 24.79 -8.01
C THR A 47 6.94 24.54 -7.24
N LEU A 48 5.88 25.29 -7.57
CA LEU A 48 4.56 25.01 -7.02
C LEU A 48 4.10 23.58 -7.35
N SER A 49 4.33 23.12 -8.59
CA SER A 49 4.00 21.75 -9.01
C SER A 49 4.74 20.70 -8.18
N PHE A 50 6.01 20.94 -7.86
CA PHE A 50 6.76 20.07 -6.94
C PHE A 50 6.12 20.04 -5.54
N GLY A 51 5.79 21.21 -4.98
CA GLY A 51 5.13 21.30 -3.68
C GLY A 51 3.78 20.58 -3.64
N LEU A 52 2.97 20.73 -4.68
CA LEU A 52 1.67 20.04 -4.80
C LEU A 52 1.83 18.53 -4.95
N ALA A 53 2.76 18.06 -5.78
CA ALA A 53 3.04 16.64 -5.95
C ALA A 53 3.57 16.00 -4.65
N MET A 54 4.52 16.65 -3.99
CA MET A 54 5.03 16.20 -2.69
C MET A 54 3.94 16.21 -1.62
N GLY A 55 3.12 17.26 -1.55
CA GLY A 55 2.00 17.35 -0.63
C GLY A 55 1.00 16.22 -0.83
N TRP A 56 0.66 15.89 -2.09
CA TRP A 56 -0.18 14.76 -2.43
C TRP A 56 0.41 13.43 -1.95
N LEU A 57 1.70 13.19 -2.22
CA LEU A 57 2.38 11.97 -1.79
C LEU A 57 2.42 11.83 -0.27
N VAL A 58 2.68 12.91 0.47
CA VAL A 58 2.73 12.89 1.93
C VAL A 58 1.34 12.72 2.54
N ILE A 59 0.35 13.51 2.10
CA ILE A 59 -0.97 13.55 2.73
C ILE A 59 -1.85 12.39 2.26
N ALA A 60 -2.08 12.27 0.95
CA ALA A 60 -3.02 11.28 0.42
C ALA A 60 -2.40 9.88 0.37
N VAL A 61 -1.20 9.75 -0.21
CA VAL A 61 -0.59 8.44 -0.47
C VAL A 61 0.07 7.84 0.76
N SER A 62 0.69 8.66 1.63
CA SER A 62 1.32 8.16 2.85
C SER A 62 0.34 8.16 4.03
N PHE A 63 -0.04 9.33 4.55
CA PHE A 63 -0.93 9.40 5.71
C PHE A 63 -2.31 8.79 5.44
N GLY A 64 -2.97 9.19 4.36
CA GLY A 64 -4.31 8.72 4.00
C GLY A 64 -4.36 7.20 3.81
N ALA A 65 -3.50 6.65 2.95
CA ALA A 65 -3.46 5.20 2.73
C ALA A 65 -3.09 4.42 4.00
N PHE A 66 -2.14 4.90 4.80
CA PHE A 66 -1.77 4.25 6.06
C PHE A 66 -2.92 4.29 7.08
N SER A 67 -3.64 5.40 7.21
CA SER A 67 -4.81 5.50 8.08
C SER A 67 -5.93 4.53 7.65
N ILE A 68 -6.19 4.43 6.35
CA ILE A 68 -7.15 3.45 5.80
C ILE A 68 -6.68 2.02 6.11
N LEU A 69 -5.40 1.72 5.92
CA LEU A 69 -4.84 0.41 6.25
C LEU A 69 -5.01 0.07 7.73
N MET A 70 -4.68 1.00 8.63
CA MET A 70 -4.86 0.81 10.07
C MET A 70 -6.33 0.61 10.43
N TYR A 71 -7.24 1.38 9.82
CA TYR A 71 -8.68 1.19 9.98
C TYR A 71 -9.12 -0.22 9.54
N LEU A 72 -8.68 -0.67 8.36
CA LEU A 72 -9.02 -1.99 7.83
C LEU A 72 -8.49 -3.13 8.70
N ILE A 73 -7.25 -3.05 9.17
CA ILE A 73 -6.67 -4.06 10.08
C ILE A 73 -7.43 -4.12 11.42
N ASN A 74 -7.94 -3.00 11.91
CA ASN A 74 -8.72 -2.97 13.15
C ASN A 74 -10.14 -3.55 13.00
N HIS A 75 -10.68 -3.62 11.78
CA HIS A 75 -12.07 -4.07 11.52
C HIS A 75 -12.15 -5.41 10.77
N HIS A 76 -11.06 -5.86 10.14
CA HIS A 76 -11.00 -7.09 9.34
C HIS A 76 -9.76 -7.90 9.72
N SER A 77 -9.77 -9.20 9.43
CA SER A 77 -8.57 -10.01 9.64
C SER A 77 -7.43 -9.54 8.74
N ALA A 78 -6.18 -9.76 9.18
CA ALA A 78 -5.00 -9.40 8.39
C ALA A 78 -5.00 -10.02 6.98
N SER A 79 -5.56 -11.22 6.81
CA SER A 79 -5.69 -11.89 5.51
C SER A 79 -6.75 -11.27 4.61
N GLN A 80 -7.85 -10.77 5.16
CA GLN A 80 -8.89 -10.08 4.39
C GLN A 80 -8.38 -8.71 3.93
N THR A 81 -7.68 -7.99 4.81
CA THR A 81 -7.08 -6.70 4.48
C THR A 81 -6.00 -6.84 3.41
N SER A 82 -5.17 -7.89 3.46
CA SER A 82 -4.15 -8.11 2.43
C SER A 82 -4.75 -8.49 1.07
N ALA A 83 -5.90 -9.19 1.05
CA ALA A 83 -6.60 -9.53 -0.18
C ALA A 83 -7.01 -8.29 -0.98
N LEU A 84 -7.38 -7.19 -0.30
CA LEU A 84 -7.75 -5.93 -0.96
C LEU A 84 -6.63 -5.34 -1.81
N PHE A 85 -5.35 -5.59 -1.50
CA PHE A 85 -4.23 -5.10 -2.32
C PHE A 85 -4.19 -5.72 -3.72
N PHE A 86 -4.80 -6.89 -3.93
CA PHE A 86 -4.93 -7.48 -5.27
C PHE A 86 -5.92 -6.71 -6.16
N LEU A 87 -6.72 -5.80 -5.62
CA LEU A 87 -7.55 -4.88 -6.40
C LEU A 87 -6.79 -3.65 -6.89
N VAL A 88 -5.55 -3.43 -6.45
CA VAL A 88 -4.75 -2.26 -6.86
C VAL A 88 -4.54 -2.20 -8.38
N PRO A 89 -4.10 -3.29 -9.08
CA PRO A 89 -3.92 -3.23 -10.53
C PRO A 89 -5.23 -2.97 -11.31
N PRO A 90 -6.36 -3.65 -11.03
CA PRO A 90 -7.64 -3.32 -11.66
C PRO A 90 -8.06 -1.86 -11.47
N VAL A 91 -7.96 -1.33 -10.24
CA VAL A 91 -8.34 0.05 -9.95
C VAL A 91 -7.41 1.03 -10.66
N ALA A 92 -6.11 0.78 -10.66
CA ALA A 92 -5.13 1.63 -11.34
C ALA A 92 -5.38 1.69 -12.86
N ALA A 93 -5.64 0.55 -13.50
CA ALA A 93 -5.91 0.49 -14.92
C ALA A 93 -7.23 1.18 -15.31
N LEU A 94 -8.28 1.06 -14.49
CA LEU A 94 -9.53 1.78 -14.71
C LEU A 94 -9.35 3.30 -14.60
N ILE A 95 -8.55 3.76 -13.63
CA ILE A 95 -8.22 5.18 -13.48
C ILE A 95 -7.38 5.66 -14.68
N GLY A 96 -6.41 4.88 -15.14
CA GLY A 96 -5.59 5.21 -16.31
C GLY A 96 -6.41 5.29 -17.60
N TRP A 97 -7.30 4.33 -17.84
CA TRP A 97 -8.25 4.40 -18.95
C TRP A 97 -9.12 5.65 -18.89
N LEU A 98 -9.66 5.99 -17.71
CA LEU A 98 -10.59 7.11 -17.55
C LEU A 98 -9.92 8.50 -17.63
N LEU A 99 -8.77 8.68 -16.97
CA LEU A 99 -8.11 9.98 -16.80
C LEU A 99 -6.95 10.22 -17.76
N LEU A 100 -6.27 9.16 -18.20
CA LEU A 100 -5.08 9.22 -19.05
C LEU A 100 -5.38 8.75 -20.48
N ASN A 101 -6.61 8.31 -20.76
CA ASN A 101 -7.05 7.81 -22.06
C ASN A 101 -6.18 6.63 -22.55
N GLU A 102 -5.72 5.80 -21.61
CA GLU A 102 -4.97 4.57 -21.89
C GLU A 102 -5.88 3.51 -22.52
N GLY A 103 -5.31 2.61 -23.33
CA GLY A 103 -6.07 1.53 -23.96
C GLY A 103 -6.45 0.45 -22.94
N LEU A 104 -7.71 0.04 -22.94
CA LEU A 104 -8.21 -1.06 -22.10
C LEU A 104 -8.62 -2.22 -23.01
N THR A 105 -7.96 -3.37 -22.88
CA THR A 105 -8.27 -4.54 -23.70
C THR A 105 -9.31 -5.44 -23.03
N THR A 106 -9.93 -6.31 -23.82
CA THR A 106 -10.84 -7.34 -23.30
C THR A 106 -10.13 -8.32 -22.35
N ILE A 107 -8.83 -8.59 -22.58
CA ILE A 107 -8.04 -9.47 -21.73
C ILE A 107 -7.84 -8.83 -20.35
N ASP A 108 -7.60 -7.52 -20.29
CA ASP A 108 -7.47 -6.78 -19.04
C ASP A 108 -8.75 -6.88 -18.21
N LEU A 109 -9.91 -6.66 -18.84
CA LEU A 109 -11.22 -6.79 -18.21
C LEU A 109 -11.48 -8.18 -17.62
N LEU A 110 -11.10 -9.24 -18.36
CA LEU A 110 -11.22 -10.61 -17.85
C LEU A 110 -10.29 -10.85 -16.65
N GLY A 111 -9.05 -10.37 -16.72
CA GLY A 111 -8.10 -10.42 -15.60
C GLY A 111 -8.64 -9.70 -14.37
N PHE A 112 -9.26 -8.53 -14.54
CA PHE A 112 -9.86 -7.77 -13.45
C PHE A 112 -11.07 -8.47 -12.84
N ALA A 113 -11.90 -9.11 -13.66
CA ALA A 113 -13.03 -9.90 -13.16
C ALA A 113 -12.55 -11.07 -12.30
N VAL A 114 -11.53 -11.81 -12.76
CA VAL A 114 -10.94 -12.93 -12.01
C VAL A 114 -10.31 -12.45 -10.71
N ALA A 115 -9.49 -11.40 -10.75
CA ALA A 115 -8.86 -10.83 -9.56
C ALA A 115 -9.91 -10.35 -8.54
N SER A 116 -10.92 -9.61 -9.00
CA SER A 116 -11.99 -9.10 -8.16
C SER A 116 -12.84 -10.22 -7.54
N GLY A 117 -13.14 -11.26 -8.31
CA GLY A 117 -13.84 -12.46 -7.81
C GLY A 117 -13.04 -13.19 -6.74
N GLY A 118 -11.72 -13.34 -6.93
CA GLY A 118 -10.82 -13.93 -5.93
C GLY A 118 -10.78 -13.13 -4.63
N VAL A 119 -10.72 -11.79 -4.72
CA VAL A 119 -10.76 -10.92 -3.53
C VAL A 119 -12.11 -11.01 -2.83
N TYR A 120 -13.23 -10.97 -3.56
CA TYR A 120 -14.56 -11.16 -2.97
C TYR A 120 -14.68 -12.49 -2.22
N LEU A 121 -14.18 -13.57 -2.79
CA LEU A 121 -14.20 -14.88 -2.14
C LEU A 121 -13.33 -14.92 -0.86
N ALA A 122 -12.20 -14.21 -0.86
CA ALA A 122 -11.31 -14.12 0.29
C ALA A 122 -11.82 -13.18 1.39
N THR A 123 -12.62 -12.17 1.05
CA THR A 123 -13.14 -11.18 1.99
C THR A 123 -14.54 -11.48 2.51
N ARG A 124 -15.28 -12.41 1.88
CA ARG A 124 -16.64 -12.76 2.33
C ARG A 124 -16.66 -13.23 3.80
N PRO A 125 -17.71 -12.90 4.58
CA PRO A 125 -17.89 -13.45 5.91
C PRO A 125 -17.93 -14.98 5.85
N SER A 126 -17.07 -15.65 6.60
CA SER A 126 -17.20 -17.09 6.82
C SER A 126 -18.48 -17.32 7.63
N VAL A 127 -19.44 -18.07 7.07
CA VAL A 127 -20.57 -18.57 7.85
C VAL A 127 -20.01 -19.47 8.94
N SER A 128 -19.98 -18.96 10.18
CA SER A 128 -19.76 -19.79 11.35
C SER A 128 -20.98 -20.70 11.46
N ILE A 129 -20.84 -21.97 11.07
CA ILE A 129 -21.80 -22.99 11.46
C ILE A 129 -21.66 -23.09 12.97
N ALA A 130 -22.56 -22.43 13.68
CA ALA A 130 -22.69 -22.57 15.12
C ALA A 130 -22.92 -24.06 15.38
N ASP A 131 -21.99 -24.63 16.15
CA ASP A 131 -22.05 -25.99 16.64
C ASP A 131 -23.29 -26.12 17.54
N GLU A 132 -24.39 -26.63 16.98
CA GLU A 132 -25.46 -27.23 17.75
C GLU A 132 -24.95 -28.58 18.28
N ARG A 133 -24.37 -28.59 19.48
CA ARG A 133 -24.32 -29.76 20.37
C ARG A 133 -24.38 -29.36 21.84
#